data_AF-A0A7V0UEN3-F1
#
_entry.id   AF-A0A7V0UEN3-F1
#
_cell.length_a   1.000
_cell.length_b   1.000
_cell.length_c   1.000
_cell.angle_alpha   90.00
_cell.angle_beta   90.00
_cell.angle_gamma   90.00
#
_symmetry.space_group_name_H-M   'P 1'
#
loop_
_entity.id
_entity.type
_entity.pdbx_description
1 polymer ?
#
loop_
_entity_poly.entity_id
_entity_poly.type
_entity_poly.pdbx_seq_one_letter_code
_entity_poly.pdbx_strand_id
1 'polypeptide(L)'
;MNMIDLKQSRLNRWLLAFAPPILALSALSLALAQKQPAANESSTVQWKQPAGNPGDFAGTEVCAGCHVVEDSQFAKTAHAARHAEAAYGTGCESCHGPGKAHADAMNAAGGDDEKLQAAKKLVFAFHASPAKNSAKCLTCHVSSQDQQHFARSEHHFNGVACNTCHASHLVESAGVSNQAGAELPLAQFFTAVRRQEEQRWLSSSLLKKSQPALCYSCHGAVQSQFTLPSHHRVNEGLMKCTDCHSPHGTRNQPMLKKTNWEGCVNCHIEKRGPFIFEHAAVKVEGCTACHSPHGTVSRMLLLRREGRFLCLQCHVDPHAPNVPHGRLGFATRGECVRCHATVHGSNHSKFFLD
;
A
#
# COMPACT_ATOMS: atom_id res chain seq x y z
N MET A 1 15.27 -9.09 -87.36
CA MET A 1 14.45 -9.92 -88.25
C MET A 1 14.31 -11.30 -87.62
N ASN A 2 13.07 -11.68 -87.33
CA ASN A 2 12.49 -13.02 -87.14
C ASN A 2 12.97 -14.01 -86.06
N MET A 3 11.91 -14.41 -85.33
CA MET A 3 11.64 -15.62 -84.54
C MET A 3 11.91 -16.94 -85.26
N ILE A 4 12.06 -18.02 -84.46
CA ILE A 4 11.47 -19.39 -84.53
C ILE A 4 12.41 -20.29 -83.69
N ASP A 5 12.12 -20.69 -82.45
CA ASP A 5 11.22 -21.75 -81.93
C ASP A 5 11.97 -23.04 -81.52
N LEU A 6 11.40 -23.73 -80.52
CA LEU A 6 11.60 -25.10 -80.04
C LEU A 6 12.72 -25.41 -79.03
N LYS A 7 12.32 -25.54 -77.76
CA LYS A 7 12.17 -26.88 -77.14
C LYS A 7 11.35 -26.84 -75.84
N GLN A 8 10.19 -27.47 -75.91
CA GLN A 8 9.40 -27.96 -74.78
C GLN A 8 10.24 -28.95 -73.94
N SER A 9 10.16 -28.89 -72.62
CA SER A 9 9.63 -30.01 -71.82
C SER A 9 9.64 -29.72 -70.32
N ARG A 10 8.46 -29.90 -69.73
CA ARG A 10 8.22 -30.39 -68.35
C ARG A 10 8.76 -29.53 -67.21
N LEU A 11 7.87 -28.72 -66.62
CA LEU A 11 7.79 -28.58 -65.17
C LEU A 11 6.32 -28.35 -64.78
N ASN A 12 5.72 -29.41 -64.25
CA ASN A 12 4.47 -29.42 -63.50
C ASN A 12 4.52 -28.30 -62.46
N ARG A 13 3.49 -27.45 -62.32
CA ARG A 13 2.30 -27.68 -61.47
C ARG A 13 2.65 -28.35 -60.14
N TRP A 14 2.06 -27.86 -59.04
CA TRP A 14 2.27 -28.25 -57.64
C TRP A 14 3.35 -27.44 -56.91
N LEU A 15 2.97 -26.28 -56.38
CA LEU A 15 3.47 -25.71 -55.11
C LEU A 15 2.59 -24.52 -54.70
N LEU A 16 1.30 -24.78 -54.46
CA LEU A 16 0.39 -23.88 -53.73
C LEU A 16 -0.39 -24.73 -52.73
N ALA A 17 0.22 -25.02 -51.58
CA ALA A 17 -0.48 -25.42 -50.37
C ALA A 17 0.49 -25.36 -49.18
N PHE A 18 -0.02 -24.93 -48.02
CA PHE A 18 0.60 -24.93 -46.68
C PHE A 18 1.39 -23.69 -46.25
N ALA A 19 0.67 -22.60 -46.00
CA ALA A 19 1.02 -21.65 -44.94
C ALA A 19 0.18 -22.00 -43.68
N PRO A 20 0.78 -22.24 -42.49
CA PRO A 20 0.01 -22.49 -41.27
C PRO A 20 -0.42 -21.15 -40.62
N PRO A 21 -1.54 -21.12 -39.87
CA PRO A 21 -2.06 -19.89 -39.28
C PRO A 21 -1.32 -19.60 -37.96
N ILE A 22 -0.45 -18.58 -37.95
CA ILE A 22 0.28 -18.13 -36.74
C ILE A 22 -0.57 -17.18 -35.85
N LEU A 23 -1.80 -16.87 -36.24
CA LEU A 23 -2.59 -15.78 -35.62
C LEU A 23 -3.53 -16.16 -34.47
N ALA A 24 -3.45 -17.37 -33.89
CA ALA A 24 -4.42 -17.83 -32.87
C ALA A 24 -3.87 -18.03 -31.44
N LEU A 25 -2.59 -17.71 -31.17
CA LEU A 25 -1.99 -17.93 -29.83
C LEU A 25 -1.79 -16.67 -28.97
N SER A 26 -2.12 -15.48 -29.46
CA SER A 26 -1.98 -14.23 -28.69
C SER A 26 -3.19 -13.87 -27.82
N ALA A 27 -4.33 -14.52 -28.00
CA ALA A 27 -5.55 -14.21 -27.25
C ALA A 27 -5.66 -14.90 -25.87
N LEU A 28 -4.84 -15.92 -25.60
CA LEU A 28 -4.95 -16.71 -24.36
C LEU A 28 -4.05 -16.22 -23.21
N SER A 29 -3.23 -15.19 -23.44
CA SER A 29 -2.32 -14.65 -22.42
C SER A 29 -2.94 -13.55 -21.55
N LEU A 30 -4.16 -13.08 -21.85
CA LEU A 30 -4.83 -12.03 -21.06
C LEU A 30 -5.61 -12.55 -19.85
N ALA A 31 -5.75 -13.86 -19.65
CA ALA A 31 -6.61 -14.41 -18.59
C ALA A 31 -5.91 -14.64 -17.23
N LEU A 32 -4.58 -14.48 -17.13
CA LEU A 32 -3.84 -14.64 -15.87
C LEU A 32 -3.16 -13.35 -15.35
N ALA A 33 -3.43 -12.20 -15.97
CA ALA A 33 -3.04 -10.93 -15.36
C ALA A 33 -3.87 -10.73 -14.09
N GLN A 34 -3.26 -10.94 -12.92
CA GLN A 34 -3.83 -10.51 -11.65
C GLN A 34 -4.20 -9.03 -11.79
N LYS A 35 -5.51 -8.74 -11.75
CA LYS A 35 -6.01 -7.37 -11.83
C LYS A 35 -5.29 -6.53 -10.78
N GLN A 36 -4.80 -5.36 -11.18
CA GLN A 36 -4.28 -4.39 -10.24
C GLN A 36 -5.33 -4.16 -9.15
N PRO A 37 -4.91 -4.08 -7.87
CA PRO A 37 -5.84 -3.84 -6.77
C PRO A 37 -6.62 -2.56 -7.05
N ALA A 38 -7.95 -2.63 -6.87
CA ALA A 38 -8.85 -1.50 -7.08
C ALA A 38 -8.38 -0.25 -6.31
N ALA A 39 -8.70 0.92 -6.84
CA ALA A 39 -8.50 2.17 -6.12
C ALA A 39 -9.32 2.15 -4.82
N ASN A 40 -8.77 2.74 -3.75
CA ASN A 40 -9.47 2.81 -2.47
C ASN A 40 -10.73 3.69 -2.62
N GLU A 41 -11.84 3.27 -2.02
CA GLU A 41 -13.03 4.12 -1.89
C GLU A 41 -12.73 5.35 -1.04
N SER A 42 -13.42 6.47 -1.31
CA SER A 42 -13.25 7.72 -0.57
C SER A 42 -13.86 7.61 0.83
N SER A 43 -13.13 8.04 1.87
CA SER A 43 -13.66 8.08 3.23
C SER A 43 -14.87 9.01 3.37
N THR A 44 -15.88 8.59 4.15
CA THR A 44 -17.05 9.41 4.48
C THR A 44 -16.72 10.36 5.63
N VAL A 45 -16.89 11.67 5.39
CA VAL A 45 -16.51 12.73 6.33
C VAL A 45 -17.68 13.70 6.50
N GLN A 46 -17.99 14.06 7.75
CA GLN A 46 -18.87 15.18 8.06
C GLN A 46 -18.02 16.40 8.40
N TRP A 47 -18.05 17.41 7.54
CA TRP A 47 -17.37 18.69 7.80
C TRP A 47 -18.38 19.77 8.16
N LYS A 48 -18.00 20.64 9.09
CA LYS A 48 -18.76 21.83 9.47
C LYS A 48 -17.86 23.04 9.30
N GLN A 49 -18.46 24.16 8.91
CA GLN A 49 -17.76 25.42 8.80
C GLN A 49 -17.11 25.79 10.15
N PRO A 50 -15.82 26.18 10.16
CA PRO A 50 -15.15 26.59 11.37
C PRO A 50 -15.81 27.83 11.98
N ALA A 51 -15.87 27.90 13.31
CA ALA A 51 -16.34 29.09 14.02
C ALA A 51 -15.29 30.20 13.93
N GLY A 52 -15.72 31.43 13.64
CA GLY A 52 -14.84 32.59 13.55
C GLY A 52 -15.52 33.80 12.92
N ASN A 53 -14.83 34.94 12.90
CA ASN A 53 -15.26 36.11 12.14
C ASN A 53 -14.90 35.90 10.66
N PRO A 54 -15.87 35.99 9.71
CA PRO A 54 -15.57 35.92 8.28
C PRO A 54 -14.44 36.86 7.85
N GLY A 55 -14.31 38.02 8.50
CA GLY A 55 -13.27 39.01 8.20
C GLY A 55 -11.84 38.55 8.49
N ASP A 56 -11.64 37.47 9.24
CA ASP A 56 -10.30 36.93 9.54
C ASP A 56 -9.79 35.98 8.44
N PHE A 57 -10.64 35.64 7.47
CA PHE A 57 -10.34 34.71 6.39
C PHE A 57 -9.98 35.47 5.11
N ALA A 58 -8.91 35.03 4.45
CA ALA A 58 -8.40 35.65 3.24
C ALA A 58 -9.07 35.12 1.97
N GLY A 59 -9.62 33.90 2.01
CA GLY A 59 -10.11 33.22 0.81
C GLY A 59 -9.02 32.49 0.04
N THR A 60 -9.44 31.55 -0.82
CA THR A 60 -8.53 30.65 -1.55
C THR A 60 -7.73 31.41 -2.61
N GLU A 61 -8.34 32.42 -3.23
CA GLU A 61 -7.74 33.21 -4.31
C GLU A 61 -6.53 34.02 -3.83
N VAL A 62 -6.60 34.57 -2.61
CA VAL A 62 -5.46 35.28 -2.00
C VAL A 62 -4.30 34.30 -1.75
N CYS A 63 -4.61 33.09 -1.29
CA CYS A 63 -3.61 32.05 -1.07
C CYS A 63 -2.96 31.62 -2.40
N ALA A 64 -3.78 31.35 -3.42
CA ALA A 64 -3.33 30.91 -4.75
C ALA A 64 -2.45 31.97 -5.45
N GLY A 65 -2.67 33.26 -5.16
CA GLY A 65 -1.85 34.35 -5.69
C GLY A 65 -0.36 34.27 -5.30
N CYS A 66 -0.03 33.65 -4.16
CA CYS A 66 1.34 33.45 -3.70
C CYS A 66 1.77 31.97 -3.72
N HIS A 67 0.85 31.03 -3.45
CA HIS A 67 1.08 29.59 -3.33
C HIS A 67 0.54 28.83 -4.54
N VAL A 68 0.99 29.21 -5.74
CA VAL A 68 0.49 28.69 -7.03
C VAL A 68 0.69 27.16 -7.15
N VAL A 69 1.84 26.66 -6.69
CA VAL A 69 2.16 25.23 -6.82
C VAL A 69 1.29 24.41 -5.87
N GLU A 70 1.18 24.83 -4.61
CA GLU A 70 0.33 24.17 -3.62
C GLU A 70 -1.13 24.16 -4.05
N ASP A 71 -1.66 25.30 -4.53
CA ASP A 71 -3.02 25.41 -5.03
C ASP A 71 -3.27 24.45 -6.20
N SER A 72 -2.40 24.46 -7.21
CA SER A 72 -2.52 23.59 -8.38
C SER A 72 -2.53 22.09 -8.04
N GLN A 73 -1.80 21.68 -7.00
CA GLN A 73 -1.77 20.31 -6.52
C GLN A 73 -3.01 20.00 -5.69
N PHE A 74 -3.35 20.87 -4.74
CA PHE A 74 -4.50 20.71 -3.86
C PHE A 74 -5.82 20.60 -4.64
N ALA A 75 -6.00 21.44 -5.67
CA ALA A 75 -7.18 21.49 -6.53
C ALA A 75 -7.53 20.14 -7.19
N LYS A 76 -6.55 19.24 -7.34
CA LYS A 76 -6.73 17.90 -7.93
C LYS A 76 -7.26 16.87 -6.94
N THR A 77 -7.28 17.19 -5.64
CA THR A 77 -7.62 16.24 -4.58
C THR A 77 -9.10 16.24 -4.24
N ALA A 78 -9.55 15.16 -3.62
CA ALA A 78 -10.91 15.09 -3.07
C ALA A 78 -11.18 16.14 -1.98
N HIS A 79 -10.14 16.72 -1.36
CA HIS A 79 -10.31 17.79 -0.36
C HIS A 79 -10.74 19.10 -1.00
N ALA A 80 -10.27 19.42 -2.21
CA ALA A 80 -10.69 20.62 -2.94
C ALA A 80 -12.13 20.52 -3.46
N ALA A 81 -12.59 19.30 -3.80
CA ALA A 81 -13.95 19.06 -4.27
C ALA A 81 -15.03 19.16 -3.16
N ARG A 82 -14.63 19.31 -1.90
CA ARG A 82 -15.52 19.38 -0.74
C ARG A 82 -15.51 20.82 -0.21
N HIS A 83 -16.62 21.24 0.42
CA HIS A 83 -16.77 22.54 1.11
C HIS A 83 -17.11 23.76 0.24
N ALA A 84 -17.55 23.58 -1.02
CA ALA A 84 -17.91 24.69 -1.91
C ALA A 84 -19.07 25.58 -1.43
N GLU A 85 -19.89 25.11 -0.48
CA GLU A 85 -21.10 25.82 -0.02
C GLU A 85 -20.85 26.73 1.20
N ALA A 86 -19.68 26.68 1.84
CA ALA A 86 -19.38 27.50 3.01
C ALA A 86 -18.82 28.87 2.61
N ALA A 87 -19.22 29.91 3.34
CA ALA A 87 -18.92 31.30 3.01
C ALA A 87 -17.47 31.71 3.35
N TYR A 88 -16.83 31.02 4.30
CA TYR A 88 -15.46 31.28 4.73
C TYR A 88 -14.84 30.01 5.36
N GLY A 89 -13.51 29.98 5.50
CA GLY A 89 -12.79 28.85 6.10
C GLY A 89 -12.78 27.58 5.25
N THR A 90 -12.93 27.75 3.94
CA THR A 90 -12.88 26.68 2.92
C THR A 90 -11.51 26.68 2.23
N GLY A 91 -11.28 25.73 1.31
CA GLY A 91 -10.00 25.62 0.59
C GLY A 91 -8.82 25.45 1.55
N CYS A 92 -7.77 26.26 1.37
CA CYS A 92 -6.55 26.23 2.20
C CYS A 92 -6.87 26.44 3.69
N GLU A 93 -7.78 27.36 3.99
CA GLU A 93 -8.08 27.80 5.35
C GLU A 93 -8.85 26.75 6.17
N SER A 94 -9.42 25.73 5.51
CA SER A 94 -10.02 24.57 6.17
C SER A 94 -9.02 23.76 6.99
N CYS A 95 -7.74 23.76 6.58
CA CYS A 95 -6.65 23.05 7.24
C CYS A 95 -5.70 24.01 7.97
N HIS A 96 -5.39 25.13 7.32
CA HIS A 96 -4.41 26.12 7.79
C HIS A 96 -5.01 27.15 8.77
N GLY A 97 -6.34 27.25 8.86
CA GLY A 97 -7.03 28.26 9.66
C GLY A 97 -7.09 29.63 8.96
N PRO A 98 -7.55 30.67 9.68
CA PRO A 98 -7.70 32.02 9.13
C PRO A 98 -6.36 32.59 8.65
N GLY A 99 -6.27 32.93 7.36
CA GLY A 99 -5.03 33.32 6.69
C GLY A 99 -4.83 34.83 6.55
N LYS A 100 -5.80 35.68 6.89
CA LYS A 100 -5.73 37.12 6.59
C LYS A 100 -4.54 37.81 7.24
N ALA A 101 -4.33 37.61 8.54
CA ALA A 101 -3.21 38.20 9.27
C ALA A 101 -1.85 37.79 8.68
N HIS A 102 -1.75 36.54 8.21
CA HIS A 102 -0.57 36.04 7.52
C HIS A 102 -0.36 36.74 6.17
N ALA A 103 -1.40 36.80 5.33
CA ALA A 103 -1.32 37.46 4.02
C ALA A 103 -0.96 38.95 4.14
N ASP A 104 -1.61 39.68 5.06
CA ASP A 104 -1.36 41.10 5.30
C ASP A 104 0.09 41.33 5.79
N ALA A 105 0.59 40.48 6.70
CA ALA A 105 1.95 40.58 7.21
C ALA A 105 3.01 40.23 6.15
N MET A 106 2.75 39.24 5.28
CA MET A 106 3.66 38.89 4.18
C MET A 106 3.78 40.04 3.18
N ASN A 107 2.67 40.70 2.84
CA ASN A 107 2.68 41.87 1.96
C ASN A 107 3.41 43.06 2.61
N ALA A 108 3.21 43.27 3.92
CA ALA A 108 3.85 44.36 4.67
C ALA A 108 5.34 44.13 4.93
N ALA A 109 5.83 42.89 4.86
CA ALA A 109 7.23 42.57 5.12
C ALA A 109 8.18 43.18 4.08
N GLY A 110 7.74 43.37 2.83
CA GLY A 110 8.54 44.05 1.80
C GLY A 110 9.90 43.42 1.51
N GLY A 111 10.05 42.11 1.74
CA GLY A 111 11.32 41.38 1.58
C GLY A 111 12.23 41.34 2.81
N ASP A 112 11.79 41.89 3.94
CA ASP A 112 12.50 41.80 5.22
C ASP A 112 12.41 40.38 5.82
N ASP A 113 13.55 39.72 5.96
CA ASP A 113 13.62 38.33 6.42
C ASP A 113 13.01 38.11 7.80
N GLU A 114 13.22 39.02 8.76
CA GLU A 114 12.68 38.88 10.11
C GLU A 114 11.16 39.00 10.11
N LYS A 115 10.63 39.98 9.37
CA LYS A 115 9.18 40.15 9.20
C LYS A 115 8.56 38.98 8.46
N LEU A 116 9.22 38.43 7.45
CA LEU A 116 8.77 37.23 6.75
C LEU A 116 8.71 36.02 7.68
N GLN A 117 9.73 35.81 8.53
CA GLN A 117 9.71 34.73 9.51
C GLN A 117 8.65 34.92 10.60
N ALA A 118 8.37 36.16 10.99
CA ALA A 118 7.27 36.48 11.90
C ALA A 118 5.91 36.18 11.23
N ALA A 119 5.72 36.62 9.97
CA ALA A 119 4.49 36.42 9.21
C ALA A 119 4.17 34.92 8.97
N LYS A 120 5.19 34.09 8.73
CA LYS A 120 5.02 32.62 8.59
C LYS A 120 4.42 31.94 9.83
N LYS A 121 4.55 32.54 11.02
CA LYS A 121 4.00 31.99 12.27
C LYS A 121 2.53 32.35 12.51
N LEU A 122 1.96 33.24 11.69
CA LEU A 122 0.57 33.72 11.84
C LEU A 122 -0.47 32.79 11.24
N VAL A 123 -0.05 31.77 10.49
CA VAL A 123 -0.92 30.74 9.91
C VAL A 123 -0.45 29.37 10.37
N PHE A 124 -1.37 28.41 10.52
CA PHE A 124 -0.96 27.06 10.90
C PHE A 124 -0.18 26.41 9.75
N ALA A 125 1.07 26.06 9.99
CA ALA A 125 1.84 25.19 9.12
C ALA A 125 2.02 23.82 9.81
N PHE A 126 2.07 22.74 9.03
CA PHE A 126 2.19 21.36 9.52
C PHE A 126 3.61 21.01 10.04
N HIS A 127 4.26 21.96 10.72
CA HIS A 127 5.54 21.84 11.42
C HIS A 127 5.38 21.74 12.95
N ALA A 128 4.15 21.57 13.44
CA ALA A 128 3.88 21.35 14.86
C ALA A 128 4.15 19.89 15.28
N SER A 129 3.96 19.60 16.58
CA SER A 129 4.03 18.24 17.10
C SER A 129 3.08 17.28 16.36
N PRO A 130 3.39 15.98 16.27
CA PRO A 130 2.55 15.00 15.57
C PRO A 130 1.07 15.01 15.98
N ALA A 131 0.79 15.12 17.28
CA ALA A 131 -0.58 15.19 17.79
C ALA A 131 -1.34 16.43 17.28
N LYS A 132 -0.70 17.61 17.27
CA LYS A 132 -1.30 18.85 16.74
C LYS A 132 -1.55 18.78 15.25
N ASN A 133 -0.62 18.19 14.49
CA ASN A 133 -0.79 17.99 13.04
C ASN A 133 -1.96 17.04 12.74
N SER A 134 -2.01 15.89 13.41
CA SER A 134 -3.12 14.93 13.26
C SER A 134 -4.46 15.50 13.72
N ALA A 135 -4.49 16.32 14.77
CA ALA A 135 -5.71 16.96 15.24
C ALA A 135 -6.40 17.81 14.16
N LYS A 136 -5.64 18.46 13.27
CA LYS A 136 -6.20 19.21 12.13
C LYS A 136 -6.95 18.32 11.15
N CYS A 137 -6.42 17.14 10.85
CA CYS A 137 -7.09 16.18 9.97
C CYS A 137 -8.32 15.56 10.67
N LEU A 138 -8.18 15.28 11.97
CA LEU A 138 -9.22 14.64 12.77
C LEU A 138 -10.40 15.55 13.10
N THR A 139 -10.35 16.85 12.84
CA THR A 139 -11.55 17.72 12.90
C THR A 139 -12.68 17.18 12.01
N CYS A 140 -12.32 16.49 10.93
CA CYS A 140 -13.26 15.98 9.93
C CYS A 140 -13.15 14.46 9.82
N HIS A 141 -11.93 13.90 9.80
CA HIS A 141 -11.73 12.45 9.66
C HIS A 141 -12.06 11.64 10.93
N VAL A 142 -12.35 12.26 12.07
CA VAL A 142 -12.76 11.51 13.29
C VAL A 142 -14.04 10.71 13.08
N SER A 143 -14.94 11.15 12.19
CA SER A 143 -16.18 10.43 11.87
C SER A 143 -15.99 9.27 10.90
N SER A 144 -14.81 9.15 10.29
CA SER A 144 -14.52 8.11 9.31
C SER A 144 -14.21 6.78 9.99
N GLN A 145 -14.82 5.70 9.50
CA GLN A 145 -14.53 4.34 9.97
C GLN A 145 -13.08 3.93 9.73
N ASP A 146 -12.38 4.54 8.78
CA ASP A 146 -10.99 4.22 8.48
C ASP A 146 -10.02 4.79 9.52
N GLN A 147 -10.36 5.90 10.19
CA GLN A 147 -9.47 6.61 11.11
C GLN A 147 -9.91 6.55 12.59
N GLN A 148 -11.08 5.98 12.89
CA GLN A 148 -11.65 5.88 14.25
C GLN A 148 -10.73 5.24 15.31
N HIS A 149 -9.67 4.54 14.91
CA HIS A 149 -8.75 3.86 15.83
C HIS A 149 -7.35 4.48 15.83
N PHE A 150 -7.14 5.58 15.12
CA PHE A 150 -5.81 6.15 14.96
C PHE A 150 -5.26 6.66 16.29
N ALA A 151 -6.08 7.31 17.11
CA ALA A 151 -5.69 7.81 18.42
C ALA A 151 -5.24 6.71 19.42
N ARG A 152 -5.52 5.44 19.14
CA ARG A 152 -5.11 4.28 19.94
C ARG A 152 -4.15 3.34 19.18
N SER A 153 -3.63 3.81 18.06
CA SER A 153 -2.77 3.03 17.18
C SER A 153 -1.32 3.12 17.63
N GLU A 154 -0.54 2.07 17.36
CA GLU A 154 0.91 2.08 17.63
C GLU A 154 1.62 3.23 16.91
N HIS A 155 1.17 3.60 15.70
CA HIS A 155 1.69 4.77 14.99
C HIS A 155 1.49 6.06 15.77
N HIS A 156 0.30 6.28 16.35
CA HIS A 156 0.04 7.47 17.15
C HIS A 156 0.90 7.50 18.42
N PHE A 157 1.00 6.38 19.13
CA PHE A 157 1.83 6.28 20.34
C PHE A 157 3.32 6.47 20.06
N ASN A 158 3.78 6.16 18.85
CA ASN A 158 5.16 6.39 18.40
C ASN A 158 5.35 7.73 17.68
N GLY A 159 4.41 8.68 17.82
CA GLY A 159 4.58 10.05 17.31
C GLY A 159 4.49 10.18 15.78
N VAL A 160 3.83 9.26 15.09
CA VAL A 160 3.57 9.39 13.65
C VAL A 160 2.31 10.24 13.44
N ALA A 161 2.38 11.21 12.53
CA ALA A 161 1.26 12.08 12.17
C ALA A 161 0.67 11.70 10.81
N CYS A 162 -0.56 12.15 10.54
CA CYS A 162 -1.24 11.88 9.26
C CYS A 162 -0.41 12.41 8.07
N ASN A 163 0.16 13.62 8.23
CA ASN A 163 0.99 14.28 7.24
C ASN A 163 2.40 13.69 7.12
N THR A 164 2.76 12.67 7.92
CA THR A 164 3.98 11.88 7.68
C THR A 164 3.80 10.96 6.47
N CYS A 165 2.59 10.42 6.31
CA CYS A 165 2.25 9.46 5.26
C CYS A 165 1.51 10.12 4.09
N HIS A 166 0.57 11.02 4.38
CA HIS A 166 -0.28 11.67 3.41
C HIS A 166 0.20 13.09 3.09
N ALA A 167 -0.04 13.55 1.87
CA ALA A 167 0.14 14.94 1.47
C ALA A 167 -1.11 15.44 0.77
N SER A 168 -1.75 16.49 1.31
CA SER A 168 -2.95 17.09 0.68
C SER A 168 -2.61 17.96 -0.53
N HIS A 169 -1.34 18.32 -0.68
CA HIS A 169 -0.76 18.91 -1.88
C HIS A 169 0.63 18.29 -2.04
N LEU A 170 0.88 17.58 -3.14
CA LEU A 170 2.17 16.97 -3.39
C LEU A 170 3.12 18.01 -3.98
N VAL A 171 3.68 18.83 -3.12
CA VAL A 171 4.82 19.65 -3.46
C VAL A 171 6.05 18.87 -3.02
N GLU A 172 6.87 18.40 -3.97
CA GLU A 172 8.21 17.95 -3.59
C GLU A 172 8.86 19.13 -2.86
N SER A 173 9.28 18.94 -1.61
CA SER A 173 10.32 19.80 -1.04
C SER A 173 11.51 19.61 -1.96
N ALA A 174 11.67 20.53 -2.91
CA ALA A 174 12.58 20.40 -4.02
C ALA A 174 13.84 19.65 -3.61
N GLY A 175 13.96 18.41 -4.08
CA GLY A 175 15.22 17.68 -4.15
C GLY A 175 16.19 18.33 -5.15
N VAL A 176 16.07 19.64 -5.38
CA VAL A 176 17.12 20.46 -5.96
C VAL A 176 17.98 20.92 -4.79
N SER A 177 18.77 19.98 -4.28
CA SER A 177 20.06 20.35 -3.71
C SER A 177 20.80 21.15 -4.80
N ASN A 178 21.01 22.44 -4.55
CA ASN A 178 21.95 23.31 -5.27
C ASN A 178 21.66 23.60 -6.75
N GLN A 179 20.56 24.28 -7.08
CA GLN A 179 20.56 25.22 -8.22
C GLN A 179 19.88 26.53 -7.83
N ALA A 180 20.55 27.27 -6.94
CA ALA A 180 20.33 28.71 -6.81
C ALA A 180 20.77 29.37 -8.14
N GLY A 181 19.83 29.66 -9.04
CA GLY A 181 20.14 30.43 -10.24
C GLY A 181 19.27 30.25 -11.50
N ALA A 182 18.18 29.49 -11.49
CA ALA A 182 17.28 29.41 -12.65
C ALA A 182 16.11 30.39 -12.54
N GLU A 183 15.84 31.16 -13.61
CA GLU A 183 14.69 32.07 -13.71
C GLU A 183 13.35 31.32 -13.49
N LEU A 184 12.41 32.01 -12.84
CA LEU A 184 11.08 31.55 -12.42
C LEU A 184 10.33 30.63 -13.41
N PRO A 185 10.36 30.82 -14.74
CA PRO A 185 9.63 29.97 -15.67
C PRO A 185 10.21 28.55 -15.79
N LEU A 186 11.53 28.38 -15.67
CA LEU A 186 12.16 27.05 -15.73
C LEU A 186 12.06 26.31 -14.39
N ALA A 187 12.04 27.02 -13.27
CA ALA A 187 11.85 26.42 -11.95
C ALA A 187 10.50 25.67 -11.84
N GLN A 188 9.46 26.15 -12.53
CA GLN A 188 8.14 25.48 -12.59
C GLN A 188 8.20 24.09 -13.24
N PHE A 189 9.06 23.88 -14.24
CA PHE A 189 9.22 22.58 -14.88
C PHE A 189 9.91 21.55 -13.97
N PHE A 190 10.81 21.98 -13.08
CA PHE A 190 11.51 21.11 -12.14
C PHE A 190 10.79 20.92 -10.79
N THR A 191 9.78 21.75 -10.51
CA THR A 191 8.93 21.65 -9.31
C THR A 191 7.61 20.92 -9.58
N ALA A 192 7.25 20.75 -10.85
CA ALA A 192 6.12 19.92 -11.24
C ALA A 192 6.40 18.44 -10.95
N VAL A 193 5.57 17.82 -10.12
CA VAL A 193 5.60 16.38 -9.85
C VAL A 193 5.53 15.61 -11.16
N ARG A 194 6.38 14.59 -11.33
CA ARG A 194 6.32 13.71 -12.51
C ARG A 194 4.89 13.15 -12.65
N ARG A 195 4.30 13.22 -13.85
CA ARG A 195 2.90 12.80 -14.10
C ARG A 195 2.55 11.42 -13.51
N GLN A 196 3.48 10.46 -13.60
CA GLN A 196 3.30 9.12 -13.04
C GLN A 196 3.20 9.13 -11.50
N GLU A 197 3.98 9.98 -10.85
CA GLU A 197 3.96 10.14 -9.40
C GLU A 197 2.71 10.89 -8.92
N GLU A 198 2.28 11.91 -9.65
CA GLU A 198 1.01 12.60 -9.38
C GLU A 198 -0.18 11.64 -9.50
N GLN A 199 -0.23 10.83 -10.57
CA GLN A 199 -1.27 9.82 -10.74
C GLN A 199 -1.26 8.77 -9.61
N ARG A 200 -0.06 8.31 -9.20
CA ARG A 200 0.09 7.42 -8.05
C ARG A 200 -0.47 8.06 -6.79
N TRP A 201 -0.08 9.29 -6.50
CA TRP A 201 -0.52 10.04 -5.33
C TRP A 201 -2.04 10.16 -5.26
N LEU A 202 -2.68 10.62 -6.35
CA LEU A 202 -4.13 10.75 -6.46
C LEU A 202 -4.87 9.41 -6.31
N SER A 203 -4.34 8.33 -6.90
CA SER A 203 -4.96 6.99 -6.85
C SER A 203 -4.66 6.18 -5.57
N SER A 204 -3.68 6.60 -4.77
CA SER A 204 -3.22 5.88 -3.59
C SER A 204 -3.54 6.64 -2.30
N SER A 205 -4.75 7.20 -2.18
CA SER A 205 -5.19 7.93 -0.99
C SER A 205 -4.22 9.03 -0.54
N LEU A 206 -3.62 9.74 -1.51
CA LEU A 206 -2.71 10.86 -1.26
C LEU A 206 -1.42 10.50 -0.51
N LEU A 207 -0.94 9.26 -0.61
CA LEU A 207 0.33 8.86 0.01
C LEU A 207 1.53 9.57 -0.65
N LYS A 208 2.46 10.07 0.18
CA LYS A 208 3.68 10.76 -0.25
C LYS A 208 4.57 9.90 -1.14
N LYS A 209 4.63 8.59 -0.89
CA LYS A 209 5.41 7.60 -1.66
C LYS A 209 4.53 6.40 -1.98
N SER A 210 5.02 5.47 -2.80
CA SER A 210 4.36 4.16 -2.93
C SER A 210 4.24 3.49 -1.56
N GLN A 211 3.18 2.71 -1.34
CA GLN A 211 2.90 2.17 -0.01
C GLN A 211 4.07 1.34 0.56
N PRO A 212 4.70 0.39 -0.18
CA PRO A 212 5.84 -0.33 0.37
C PRO A 212 7.01 0.59 0.70
N ALA A 213 7.38 1.52 -0.19
CA ALA A 213 8.50 2.44 0.04
C ALA A 213 8.25 3.39 1.23
N LEU A 214 7.00 3.80 1.44
CA LEU A 214 6.62 4.60 2.61
C LEU A 214 6.74 3.78 3.89
N CYS A 215 6.17 2.59 3.94
CA CYS A 215 6.26 1.73 5.13
C CYS A 215 7.72 1.35 5.44
N TYR A 216 8.52 1.01 4.43
CA TYR A 216 9.92 0.64 4.58
C TYR A 216 10.82 1.78 5.07
N SER A 217 10.40 3.04 4.94
CA SER A 217 11.15 4.17 5.51
C SER A 217 11.33 4.08 7.03
N CYS A 218 10.44 3.35 7.72
CA CYS A 218 10.56 3.03 9.14
C CYS A 218 10.69 1.52 9.40
N HIS A 219 9.98 0.68 8.63
CA HIS A 219 9.94 -0.77 8.82
C HIS A 219 11.02 -1.51 8.00
N GLY A 220 12.29 -1.13 8.18
CA GLY A 220 13.42 -1.71 7.45
C GLY A 220 13.60 -3.22 7.67
N ALA A 221 13.33 -3.73 8.88
CA ALA A 221 13.39 -5.17 9.16
C ALA A 221 12.37 -5.97 8.34
N VAL A 222 11.17 -5.41 8.12
CA VAL A 222 10.11 -6.02 7.30
C VAL A 222 10.50 -5.97 5.82
N GLN A 223 11.10 -4.87 5.37
CA GLN A 223 11.66 -4.78 4.02
C GLN A 223 12.63 -5.93 3.74
N SER A 224 13.56 -6.19 4.67
CA SER A 224 14.51 -7.29 4.53
C SER A 224 13.81 -8.65 4.43
N GLN A 225 12.72 -8.87 5.18
CA GLN A 225 11.97 -10.14 5.09
C GLN A 225 11.32 -10.33 3.70
N PHE A 226 10.79 -9.27 3.10
CA PHE A 226 10.24 -9.32 1.74
C PHE A 226 11.31 -9.46 0.64
N THR A 227 12.60 -9.36 0.96
CA THR A 227 13.67 -9.70 0.01
C THR A 227 14.09 -11.17 0.05
N LEU A 228 13.57 -11.96 1.00
CA LEU A 228 13.93 -13.37 1.13
C LEU A 228 13.28 -14.23 0.03
N PRO A 229 13.86 -15.40 -0.32
CA PRO A 229 13.38 -16.21 -1.44
C PRO A 229 11.91 -16.64 -1.38
N SER A 230 11.36 -16.84 -0.17
CA SER A 230 9.95 -17.11 0.03
C SER A 230 9.34 -15.95 0.80
N HIS A 231 8.52 -15.14 0.13
CA HIS A 231 7.81 -14.00 0.72
C HIS A 231 6.42 -13.85 0.08
N HIS A 232 5.53 -13.13 0.75
CA HIS A 232 4.30 -12.66 0.13
C HIS A 232 4.66 -11.57 -0.89
N ARG A 233 4.04 -11.59 -2.07
CA ARG A 233 4.40 -10.79 -3.26
C ARG A 233 4.11 -9.27 -3.19
N VAL A 234 4.62 -8.62 -2.15
CA VAL A 234 4.50 -7.16 -1.93
C VAL A 234 5.46 -6.38 -2.82
N ASN A 235 6.70 -6.86 -2.98
CA ASN A 235 7.72 -6.19 -3.80
C ASN A 235 7.41 -6.27 -5.30
N GLU A 236 6.70 -7.32 -5.73
CA GLU A 236 6.18 -7.49 -7.09
C GLU A 236 4.89 -6.71 -7.33
N GLY A 237 4.35 -6.01 -6.31
CA GLY A 237 3.15 -5.17 -6.44
C GLY A 237 1.83 -5.93 -6.53
N LEU A 238 1.83 -7.23 -6.24
CA LEU A 238 0.63 -8.09 -6.28
C LEU A 238 -0.14 -8.08 -4.96
N MET A 239 0.49 -7.58 -3.89
CA MET A 239 -0.13 -7.32 -2.60
C MET A 239 0.40 -6.03 -1.99
N LYS A 240 -0.36 -5.50 -1.05
CA LYS A 240 -0.10 -4.28 -0.30
C LYS A 240 -0.01 -4.61 1.20
N CYS A 241 0.77 -3.84 1.95
CA CYS A 241 0.81 -3.92 3.41
C CYS A 241 -0.59 -3.77 4.01
N THR A 242 -1.40 -2.89 3.40
CA THR A 242 -2.79 -2.63 3.83
C THR A 242 -3.77 -3.74 3.50
N ASP A 243 -3.37 -4.79 2.78
CA ASP A 243 -4.24 -5.96 2.59
C ASP A 243 -4.34 -6.76 3.90
N CYS A 244 -3.29 -6.71 4.73
CA CYS A 244 -3.25 -7.33 6.06
C CYS A 244 -3.38 -6.32 7.21
N HIS A 245 -2.69 -5.17 7.13
CA HIS A 245 -2.61 -4.19 8.20
C HIS A 245 -3.56 -3.00 8.02
N SER A 246 -3.96 -2.37 9.12
CA SER A 246 -4.54 -1.03 9.15
C SER A 246 -3.52 -0.06 9.74
N PRO A 247 -2.91 0.83 8.93
CA PRO A 247 -1.99 1.84 9.44
C PRO A 247 -2.69 2.85 10.36
N HIS A 248 -4.02 2.90 10.33
CA HIS A 248 -4.84 3.77 11.16
C HIS A 248 -5.31 3.13 12.47
N GLY A 249 -4.83 1.92 12.82
CA GLY A 249 -5.22 1.27 14.06
C GLY A 249 -6.23 0.15 13.86
N THR A 250 -6.05 -0.92 14.62
CA THR A 250 -7.10 -1.91 14.90
C THR A 250 -7.18 -2.20 16.39
N ARG A 251 -7.94 -3.21 16.79
CA ARG A 251 -8.05 -3.65 18.19
C ARG A 251 -6.95 -4.63 18.61
N ASN A 252 -6.05 -5.00 17.70
CA ASN A 252 -4.95 -5.92 17.98
C ASN A 252 -3.59 -5.22 17.84
N GLN A 253 -2.63 -5.67 18.64
CA GLN A 253 -1.26 -5.14 18.66
C GLN A 253 -0.55 -5.12 17.29
N PRO A 254 -0.61 -6.18 16.45
CA PRO A 254 0.02 -6.14 15.14
C PRO A 254 -0.76 -5.31 14.11
N MET A 255 -1.86 -4.65 14.52
CA MET A 255 -2.63 -3.73 13.71
C MET A 255 -3.22 -4.39 12.46
N LEU A 256 -3.55 -5.67 12.55
CA LEU A 256 -4.15 -6.47 11.48
C LEU A 256 -5.64 -6.12 11.33
N LYS A 257 -6.10 -6.00 10.08
CA LYS A 257 -7.51 -5.75 9.73
C LYS A 257 -8.46 -6.83 10.24
N LYS A 258 -8.01 -8.08 10.25
CA LYS A 258 -8.71 -9.24 10.80
C LYS A 258 -7.79 -9.98 11.75
N THR A 259 -8.33 -10.56 12.81
CA THR A 259 -7.54 -11.27 13.83
C THR A 259 -7.28 -12.73 13.44
N ASN A 260 -6.17 -13.27 13.91
CA ASN A 260 -5.81 -14.69 13.83
C ASN A 260 -5.80 -15.24 12.39
N TRP A 261 -6.61 -16.26 12.13
CA TRP A 261 -6.66 -17.01 10.87
C TRP A 261 -7.53 -16.33 9.80
N GLU A 262 -8.49 -15.50 10.20
CA GLU A 262 -9.47 -14.88 9.28
C GLU A 262 -8.81 -13.96 8.26
N GLY A 263 -7.69 -13.34 8.63
CA GLY A 263 -6.88 -12.53 7.72
C GLY A 263 -6.23 -13.38 6.62
N CYS A 264 -5.70 -14.55 6.98
CA CYS A 264 -5.02 -15.45 6.06
C CYS A 264 -6.00 -16.08 5.07
N VAL A 265 -7.13 -16.60 5.57
CA VAL A 265 -8.11 -17.33 4.74
C VAL A 265 -9.04 -16.42 3.94
N ASN A 266 -8.85 -15.10 4.04
CA ASN A 266 -9.47 -14.16 3.13
C ASN A 266 -9.00 -14.38 1.68
N CYS A 267 -7.75 -14.85 1.53
CA CYS A 267 -7.16 -15.23 0.25
C CYS A 267 -6.90 -16.75 0.18
N HIS A 268 -6.43 -17.37 1.27
CA HIS A 268 -6.20 -18.82 1.38
C HIS A 268 -7.48 -19.57 1.75
N ILE A 269 -8.52 -19.44 0.92
CA ILE A 269 -9.86 -19.98 1.19
C ILE A 269 -9.87 -21.50 1.36
N GLU A 270 -8.94 -22.19 0.73
CA GLU A 270 -8.79 -23.64 0.80
C GLU A 270 -8.34 -24.13 2.18
N LYS A 271 -7.89 -23.21 3.05
CA LYS A 271 -7.46 -23.50 4.43
C LYS A 271 -8.50 -23.09 5.48
N ARG A 272 -9.67 -22.58 5.07
CA ARG A 272 -10.70 -22.05 5.97
C ARG A 272 -11.39 -23.08 6.85
N GLY A 273 -11.54 -24.31 6.35
CA GLY A 273 -12.42 -25.30 6.97
C GLY A 273 -13.91 -24.92 6.85
N PRO A 274 -14.81 -25.55 7.64
CA PRO A 274 -14.49 -26.47 8.74
C PRO A 274 -13.93 -27.79 8.23
N PHE A 275 -12.88 -28.28 8.88
CA PHE A 275 -12.41 -29.65 8.70
C PHE A 275 -13.00 -30.55 9.80
N ILE A 276 -13.31 -31.80 9.49
CA ILE A 276 -13.76 -32.78 10.49
C ILE A 276 -12.66 -33.00 11.55
N PHE A 277 -11.41 -33.09 11.08
CA PHE A 277 -10.23 -33.18 11.91
C PHE A 277 -9.38 -31.93 11.70
N GLU A 278 -9.41 -31.02 12.66
CA GLU A 278 -8.62 -29.79 12.64
C GLU A 278 -7.26 -30.00 13.30
N HIS A 279 -6.19 -29.44 12.72
CA HIS A 279 -4.89 -29.41 13.38
C HIS A 279 -4.94 -28.41 14.54
N ALA A 280 -4.76 -28.89 15.77
CA ALA A 280 -4.93 -28.08 16.98
C ALA A 280 -4.07 -26.80 16.96
N ALA A 281 -2.82 -26.87 16.46
CA ALA A 281 -1.97 -25.70 16.35
C ALA A 281 -2.54 -24.64 15.39
N VAL A 282 -3.17 -25.05 14.28
CA VAL A 282 -3.80 -24.10 13.34
C VAL A 282 -5.02 -23.43 13.99
N LYS A 283 -5.82 -24.19 14.74
CA LYS A 283 -7.02 -23.68 15.41
C LYS A 283 -6.71 -22.73 16.56
N VAL A 284 -5.71 -23.07 17.37
CA VAL A 284 -5.40 -22.38 18.64
C VAL A 284 -4.32 -21.32 18.46
N GLU A 285 -3.19 -21.68 17.86
CA GLU A 285 -2.02 -20.80 17.70
C GLU A 285 -2.07 -20.01 16.39
N GLY A 286 -2.84 -20.49 15.40
CA GLY A 286 -3.02 -19.84 14.12
C GLY A 286 -1.90 -20.14 13.12
N CYS A 287 -2.00 -19.53 11.94
CA CYS A 287 -1.10 -19.80 10.82
C CYS A 287 0.37 -19.43 11.13
N THR A 288 0.58 -18.44 11.99
CA THR A 288 1.93 -17.90 12.29
C THR A 288 2.75 -18.77 13.23
N ALA A 289 2.16 -19.81 13.81
CA ALA A 289 2.90 -20.86 14.52
C ALA A 289 3.87 -21.62 13.59
N CYS A 290 3.52 -21.69 12.30
CA CYS A 290 4.31 -22.39 11.28
C CYS A 290 4.86 -21.45 10.19
N HIS A 291 4.16 -20.35 9.90
CA HIS A 291 4.47 -19.47 8.77
C HIS A 291 4.93 -18.06 9.20
N SER A 292 5.91 -17.52 8.47
CA SER A 292 6.27 -16.09 8.51
C SER A 292 5.48 -15.33 7.44
N PRO A 293 4.56 -14.43 7.79
CA PRO A 293 3.70 -13.75 6.83
C PRO A 293 4.43 -12.71 5.97
N HIS A 294 5.66 -12.31 6.30
CA HIS A 294 6.42 -11.39 5.43
C HIS A 294 7.39 -12.15 4.55
N GLY A 295 8.25 -12.98 5.14
CA GLY A 295 9.18 -13.80 4.39
C GLY A 295 10.11 -14.65 5.25
N THR A 296 10.72 -15.64 4.61
CA THR A 296 11.72 -16.57 5.17
C THR A 296 12.56 -17.17 4.05
N VAL A 297 13.68 -17.79 4.41
CA VAL A 297 14.52 -18.56 3.49
C VAL A 297 13.92 -19.92 3.14
N SER A 298 12.98 -20.41 3.95
CA SER A 298 12.35 -21.72 3.78
C SER A 298 11.18 -21.64 2.80
N ARG A 299 10.96 -22.71 2.02
CA ARG A 299 9.79 -22.80 1.13
C ARG A 299 8.49 -22.72 1.93
N MET A 300 7.42 -22.29 1.26
CA MET A 300 6.07 -22.17 1.84
C MET A 300 6.03 -21.28 3.08
N LEU A 301 6.92 -20.30 3.17
CA LEU A 301 6.99 -19.36 4.26
C LEU A 301 7.25 -19.99 5.65
N LEU A 302 7.83 -21.20 5.73
CA LEU A 302 8.00 -21.91 7.00
C LEU A 302 9.05 -21.27 7.92
N LEU A 303 8.78 -21.27 9.23
CA LEU A 303 9.70 -20.79 10.27
C LEU A 303 10.97 -21.65 10.43
N ARG A 304 10.96 -22.87 9.87
CA ARG A 304 12.09 -23.80 9.86
C ARG A 304 12.34 -24.31 8.44
N ARG A 305 13.62 -24.53 8.13
CA ARG A 305 14.05 -25.00 6.81
C ARG A 305 13.65 -26.45 6.56
N GLU A 306 13.79 -27.29 7.57
CA GLU A 306 13.39 -28.70 7.54
C GLU A 306 12.03 -28.83 8.21
N GLY A 307 11.06 -29.38 7.47
CA GLY A 307 9.68 -29.48 7.93
C GLY A 307 9.56 -30.40 9.15
N ARG A 308 10.38 -31.46 9.19
CA ARG A 308 10.51 -32.34 10.37
C ARG A 308 10.77 -31.56 11.66
N PHE A 309 11.71 -30.62 11.66
CA PHE A 309 12.02 -29.83 12.88
C PHE A 309 10.94 -28.81 13.23
N LEU A 310 10.02 -28.50 12.32
CA LEU A 310 8.81 -27.75 12.67
C LEU A 310 7.85 -28.63 13.45
N CYS A 311 7.57 -29.85 12.95
CA CYS A 311 6.65 -30.79 13.60
C CYS A 311 7.15 -31.20 15.00
N LEU A 312 8.46 -31.44 15.14
CA LEU A 312 9.08 -31.88 16.39
C LEU A 312 9.09 -30.81 17.50
N GLN A 313 8.63 -29.59 17.24
CA GLN A 313 8.45 -28.59 18.31
C GLN A 313 7.31 -28.97 19.26
N CYS A 314 6.31 -29.67 18.74
CA CYS A 314 5.15 -30.12 19.51
C CYS A 314 5.04 -31.65 19.57
N HIS A 315 5.47 -32.34 18.51
CA HIS A 315 5.40 -33.80 18.41
C HIS A 315 6.73 -34.44 18.82
N VAL A 316 7.03 -34.46 20.12
CA VAL A 316 8.32 -34.94 20.64
C VAL A 316 8.36 -36.43 20.99
N ASP A 317 7.20 -37.05 21.20
CA ASP A 317 7.09 -38.45 21.60
C ASP A 317 6.40 -39.28 20.48
N PRO A 318 7.10 -40.24 19.85
CA PRO A 318 6.52 -41.12 18.83
C PRO A 318 5.49 -42.12 19.37
N HIS A 319 5.38 -42.26 20.69
CA HIS A 319 4.38 -43.11 21.34
C HIS A 319 3.19 -42.32 21.88
N ALA A 320 3.20 -40.99 21.73
CA ALA A 320 2.06 -40.17 22.11
C ALA A 320 0.82 -40.58 21.30
N PRO A 321 -0.39 -40.59 21.93
CA PRO A 321 -1.62 -41.03 21.27
C PRO A 321 -1.97 -40.28 19.98
N ASN A 322 -1.47 -39.05 19.82
CA ASN A 322 -1.66 -38.18 18.66
C ASN A 322 -0.58 -38.35 17.57
N VAL A 323 0.48 -39.13 17.80
CA VAL A 323 1.59 -39.33 16.86
C VAL A 323 2.07 -40.79 16.83
N PRO A 324 1.19 -41.80 16.75
CA PRO A 324 1.60 -43.20 16.91
C PRO A 324 2.56 -43.64 15.80
N HIS A 325 3.83 -43.78 16.13
CA HIS A 325 4.89 -44.26 15.24
C HIS A 325 5.72 -45.35 15.92
N GLY A 326 6.19 -46.31 15.13
CA GLY A 326 7.33 -47.13 15.54
C GLY A 326 8.60 -46.29 15.62
N ARG A 327 9.51 -46.59 16.56
CA ARG A 327 10.78 -45.86 16.79
C ARG A 327 11.57 -45.59 15.50
N LEU A 328 11.61 -46.57 14.59
CA LEU A 328 12.28 -46.44 13.29
C LEU A 328 11.53 -45.50 12.33
N GLY A 329 10.20 -45.63 12.23
CA GLY A 329 9.38 -44.83 11.31
C GLY A 329 9.46 -43.32 11.56
N PHE A 330 9.57 -42.93 12.82
CA PHE A 330 9.68 -41.53 13.25
C PHE A 330 11.07 -40.91 13.07
N ALA A 331 12.11 -41.73 13.17
CA ALA A 331 13.50 -41.29 13.09
C ALA A 331 14.06 -41.31 11.67
N THR A 332 13.65 -42.27 10.82
CA THR A 332 14.36 -42.57 9.57
C THR A 332 13.59 -42.27 8.28
N ARG A 333 12.30 -41.90 8.34
CA ARG A 333 11.47 -41.71 7.12
C ARG A 333 11.54 -40.32 6.48
N GLY A 334 12.32 -39.39 7.04
CA GLY A 334 12.51 -38.05 6.49
C GLY A 334 11.39 -37.09 6.86
N GLU A 335 10.89 -36.32 5.89
CA GLU A 335 9.85 -35.31 6.08
C GLU A 335 8.48 -35.90 6.44
N CYS A 336 7.86 -35.38 7.49
CA CYS A 336 6.57 -35.85 8.01
C CYS A 336 5.44 -35.73 6.98
N VAL A 337 5.48 -34.65 6.17
CA VAL A 337 4.46 -34.33 5.17
C VAL A 337 4.40 -35.30 3.98
N ARG A 338 5.33 -36.27 3.90
CA ARG A 338 5.26 -37.35 2.90
C ARG A 338 4.10 -38.31 3.15
N CYS A 339 3.69 -38.46 4.41
CA CYS A 339 2.53 -39.25 4.80
C CYS A 339 1.44 -38.36 5.37
N HIS A 340 1.81 -37.32 6.13
CA HIS A 340 0.88 -36.36 6.72
C HIS A 340 0.65 -35.18 5.76
N ALA A 341 0.01 -35.40 4.63
CA ALA A 341 -0.12 -34.37 3.59
C ALA A 341 -1.19 -33.31 3.91
N THR A 342 -2.20 -33.63 4.72
CA THR A 342 -3.32 -32.73 5.05
C THR A 342 -3.12 -31.96 6.37
N VAL A 343 -1.90 -31.46 6.62
CA VAL A 343 -1.50 -30.82 7.91
C VAL A 343 -2.31 -29.58 8.32
N HIS A 344 -3.05 -28.98 7.39
CA HIS A 344 -3.89 -27.81 7.67
C HIS A 344 -5.29 -28.20 8.18
N GLY A 345 -5.64 -29.48 8.10
CA GLY A 345 -6.97 -30.02 8.41
C GLY A 345 -7.37 -31.10 7.42
N SER A 346 -8.07 -32.13 7.89
CA SER A 346 -8.50 -33.28 7.09
C SER A 346 -9.98 -33.60 7.33
N ASN A 347 -10.67 -34.04 6.28
CA ASN A 347 -12.03 -34.57 6.37
C ASN A 347 -12.08 -36.11 6.39
N HIS A 348 -10.92 -36.77 6.25
CA HIS A 348 -10.87 -38.22 6.06
C HIS A 348 -10.03 -38.92 7.12
N SER A 349 -8.99 -38.26 7.66
CA SER A 349 -8.05 -38.86 8.59
C SER A 349 -7.76 -37.96 9.78
N LYS A 350 -7.99 -38.48 10.99
CA LYS A 350 -7.59 -37.83 12.24
C LYS A 350 -6.07 -37.66 12.39
N PHE A 351 -5.29 -38.36 11.56
CA PHE A 351 -3.84 -38.30 11.53
C PHE A 351 -3.32 -37.51 10.32
N PHE A 352 -4.19 -36.80 9.57
CA PHE A 352 -3.79 -35.98 8.43
C PHE A 352 -3.10 -36.75 7.29
N LEU A 353 -3.42 -38.04 7.17
CA LEU A 353 -3.00 -38.86 6.03
C LEU A 353 -3.82 -38.50 4.79
N ASP A 354 -3.21 -38.67 3.62
CA ASP A 354 -3.92 -38.62 2.32
C ASP A 354 -4.77 -39.87 2.10
#